data_AF-A0A817HZ31-F1
#
_entry.id   AF-A0A817HZ31-F1
#
_cell.length_a   1.000
_cell.length_b   1.000
_cell.length_c   1.000
_cell.angle_alpha   90.00
_cell.angle_beta   90.00
_cell.angle_gamma   90.00
#
_symmetry.space_group_name_H-M   'P 1'
#
loop_
_entity.id
_entity.type
_entity.pdbx_description
1 polymer ?
#
loop_
_entity_poly.entity_id
_entity_poly.type
_entity_poly.pdbx_seq_one_letter_code
_entity_poly.pdbx_strand_id
1 'polypeptide(L)'
;MVGSLEETLLIRGMRYHPIDIENTVMRTHKRICECACFTWTNLLVVVVEYDGLEQHSLDLVPLITSAILEEHYVIVGVLVIVDPGVVPVNSRGEKQRMHLRDGFVSDQLDPIFVAYNM
;
A
#
# COMPACT_ATOMS: atom_id res chain seq x y z
N MET A 1 -3.61 7.82 16.19
CA MET A 1 -4.51 8.82 15.58
C MET A 1 -5.40 8.08 14.61
N VAL A 2 -6.72 8.19 14.76
CA VAL A 2 -7.65 7.76 13.70
C VAL A 2 -7.53 8.82 12.60
N GLY A 3 -7.27 8.41 11.35
CA GLY A 3 -7.09 9.35 10.24
C GLY A 3 -8.30 10.24 10.01
N SER A 4 -8.16 11.29 9.19
CA SER A 4 -9.30 12.13 8.81
C SER A 4 -10.42 11.30 8.20
N LEU A 5 -11.68 11.61 8.53
CA LEU A 5 -12.87 10.94 7.97
C LEU A 5 -12.93 11.06 6.43
N GLU A 6 -12.29 12.10 5.90
CA GLU A 6 -12.23 12.40 4.46
C GLU A 6 -11.29 11.46 3.68
N GLU A 7 -10.47 10.66 4.35
CA GLU A 7 -9.50 9.76 3.71
C GLU A 7 -9.94 8.28 3.69
N THR A 8 -11.23 7.97 3.87
CA THR A 8 -11.68 6.57 3.86
C THR A 8 -11.64 5.93 2.46
N LEU A 9 -11.26 4.65 2.40
CA LEU A 9 -11.34 3.82 1.20
C LEU A 9 -12.73 3.17 1.12
N LEU A 10 -13.38 3.25 -0.04
CA LEU A 10 -14.63 2.54 -0.31
C LEU A 10 -14.36 1.35 -1.22
N ILE A 11 -14.52 0.14 -0.69
CA ILE A 11 -14.29 -1.11 -1.44
C ILE A 11 -15.49 -2.01 -1.22
N ARG A 12 -16.20 -2.35 -2.31
CA ARG A 12 -17.39 -3.22 -2.28
C ARG A 12 -18.46 -2.79 -1.24
N GLY A 13 -18.65 -1.48 -1.09
CA GLY A 13 -19.62 -0.90 -0.15
C GLY A 13 -19.13 -0.80 1.31
N MET A 14 -17.94 -1.30 1.61
CA MET A 14 -17.31 -1.23 2.94
C MET A 14 -16.33 -0.06 3.01
N ARG A 15 -16.29 0.61 4.16
CA ARG A 15 -15.36 1.71 4.43
C ARG A 15 -14.18 1.23 5.27
N TYR A 16 -12.97 1.58 4.84
CA TYR A 16 -11.73 1.28 5.54
C TYR A 16 -10.93 2.56 5.77
N HIS A 17 -10.24 2.67 6.91
CA HIS A 17 -9.24 3.70 7.10
C HIS A 17 -7.90 3.21 6.55
N PRO A 18 -7.26 3.93 5.61
CA PRO A 18 -5.98 3.52 5.02
C PRO A 18 -4.90 3.23 6.06
N ILE A 19 -4.86 4.04 7.12
CA ILE A 19 -3.88 3.91 8.21
C ILE A 19 -3.95 2.54 8.89
N ASP A 20 -5.15 1.97 9.03
CA ASP A 20 -5.31 0.65 9.68
C ASP A 20 -4.70 -0.46 8.81
N ILE A 21 -4.94 -0.41 7.50
CA ILE A 21 -4.35 -1.34 6.53
C ILE A 21 -2.83 -1.16 6.47
N GLU A 22 -2.36 0.09 6.37
CA GLU A 22 -0.93 0.41 6.32
C GLU A 22 -0.20 -0.04 7.59
N ASN A 23 -0.80 0.15 8.77
CA ASN A 23 -0.23 -0.35 10.02
C ASN A 23 -0.09 -1.87 10.01
N THR A 24 -1.03 -2.60 9.40
CA THR A 24 -0.91 -4.05 9.20
C THR A 24 0.25 -4.36 8.26
N VAL A 25 0.34 -3.70 7.10
CA VAL A 25 1.45 -3.86 6.14
C VAL A 25 2.81 -3.64 6.80
N MET A 26 2.98 -2.56 7.56
CA MET A 26 4.23 -2.23 8.25
C MET A 26 4.70 -3.34 9.21
N ARG A 27 3.78 -4.13 9.78
CA ARG A 27 4.11 -5.24 10.70
C ARG A 27 4.48 -6.54 9.98
N THR A 28 4.22 -6.67 8.68
CA THR A 28 4.42 -7.92 7.95
C THR A 28 5.89 -8.27 7.74
N HIS A 29 6.76 -7.28 7.61
CA HIS A 29 8.17 -7.51 7.35
C HIS A 29 9.05 -6.33 7.80
N LYS A 30 10.13 -6.63 8.53
CA LYS A 30 11.02 -5.63 9.18
C LYS A 30 11.76 -4.66 8.24
N ARG A 31 11.81 -4.97 6.94
CA ARG A 31 12.46 -4.14 5.90
C ARG A 31 11.48 -3.27 5.12
N ILE A 32 10.19 -3.35 5.45
CA ILE A 32 9.23 -2.38 4.93
C ILE A 32 9.49 -1.08 5.69
N CYS A 33 9.98 -0.06 5.00
CA CYS A 33 10.30 1.24 5.61
C CYS A 33 9.13 2.21 5.53
N GLU A 34 8.28 2.10 4.52
CA GLU A 34 7.03 2.85 4.40
C GLU A 34 6.04 2.12 3.48
N CYS A 35 4.76 2.45 3.58
CA CYS A 35 3.74 2.00 2.64
C CYS A 35 2.60 3.02 2.52
N ALA A 36 1.80 2.91 1.47
CA ALA A 36 0.56 3.66 1.35
C ALA A 36 -0.47 2.83 0.59
N CYS A 37 -1.74 2.96 0.95
CA CYS A 37 -2.81 2.29 0.22
C CYS A 37 -3.90 3.26 -0.26
N PHE A 38 -4.48 2.94 -1.42
CA PHE A 38 -5.54 3.70 -2.05
C PHE A 38 -6.42 2.79 -2.90
N THR A 39 -7.53 3.33 -3.42
CA THR A 39 -8.39 2.61 -4.34
C THR A 39 -8.12 3.00 -5.79
N TRP A 40 -8.16 2.02 -6.68
CA TRP A 40 -8.16 2.23 -8.13
C TRP A 40 -9.09 1.23 -8.80
N THR A 41 -10.08 1.70 -9.56
CA THR A 41 -11.07 0.83 -10.23
C THR A 41 -11.76 -0.19 -9.30
N ASN A 42 -12.05 0.21 -8.06
CA ASN A 42 -12.59 -0.63 -6.97
C ASN A 42 -11.63 -1.72 -6.42
N LEU A 43 -10.37 -1.73 -6.84
CA LEU A 43 -9.31 -2.55 -6.26
C LEU A 43 -8.60 -1.80 -5.14
N LEU A 44 -8.19 -2.52 -4.10
CA LEU A 44 -7.22 -2.04 -3.13
C LEU A 44 -5.83 -2.11 -3.77
N VAL A 45 -5.17 -0.96 -3.91
CA VAL A 45 -3.77 -0.86 -4.29
C VAL A 45 -2.95 -0.59 -3.04
N VAL A 46 -1.89 -1.36 -2.85
CA VAL A 46 -0.92 -1.19 -1.77
C VAL A 46 0.45 -0.95 -2.40
N VAL A 47 1.08 0.15 -2.06
CA VAL A 47 2.46 0.47 -2.46
C VAL A 47 3.35 0.34 -1.23
N VAL A 48 4.47 -0.35 -1.37
CA VAL A 48 5.38 -0.69 -0.27
C VAL A 48 6.80 -0.36 -0.63
N GLU A 49 7.44 0.48 0.18
CA GLU A 49 8.87 0.72 0.11
C GLU A 49 9.63 -0.39 0.83
N TYR A 50 10.56 -1.03 0.13
CA TYR A 50 11.32 -2.15 0.66
C TYR A 50 12.83 -1.85 0.70
N ASP A 51 13.37 -1.74 1.91
CA ASP A 51 14.81 -1.58 2.15
C ASP A 51 15.51 -2.94 2.30
N GLY A 52 15.52 -3.71 1.22
CA GLY A 52 16.14 -5.03 1.14
C GLY A 52 16.64 -5.38 -0.25
N LEU A 53 17.18 -6.58 -0.41
CA LEU A 53 17.62 -7.04 -1.72
C LEU A 53 16.40 -7.36 -2.59
N GLU A 54 16.35 -6.81 -3.80
CA GLU A 54 15.24 -7.01 -4.75
C GLU A 54 14.86 -8.48 -4.95
N GLN A 55 15.83 -9.41 -4.93
CA GLN A 55 15.59 -10.85 -5.05
C GLN A 55 14.69 -11.44 -3.95
N HIS A 56 14.57 -10.77 -2.79
CA HIS A 56 13.71 -11.17 -1.68
C HIS A 56 12.38 -10.41 -1.64
N SER A 57 12.15 -9.48 -2.57
CA SER A 57 10.93 -8.66 -2.58
C SER A 57 9.67 -9.50 -2.84
N LEU A 58 9.77 -10.56 -3.65
CA LEU A 58 8.64 -11.44 -3.97
C LEU A 58 8.05 -12.16 -2.74
N ASP A 59 8.87 -12.39 -1.71
CA ASP A 59 8.41 -12.99 -0.45
C ASP A 59 7.39 -12.10 0.28
N LEU A 60 7.40 -10.78 0.01
CA LEU A 60 6.45 -9.85 0.60
C LEU A 60 5.02 -10.04 0.09
N VAL A 61 4.85 -10.55 -1.13
CA VAL A 61 3.53 -10.68 -1.76
C VAL A 61 2.60 -11.53 -0.89
N PRO A 62 2.89 -12.82 -0.62
CA PRO A 62 2.02 -13.65 0.22
C PRO A 62 1.94 -13.17 1.66
N LEU A 63 2.99 -12.53 2.21
CA LEU A 63 2.99 -12.00 3.57
C LEU A 63 1.99 -10.86 3.72
N ILE A 64 2.03 -9.88 2.81
CA ILE A 64 1.16 -8.70 2.84
C ILE A 64 -0.27 -9.07 2.51
N THR A 65 -0.49 -9.86 1.44
CA THR A 65 -1.84 -10.20 1.00
C THR A 65 -2.59 -11.02 2.05
N SER A 66 -1.90 -11.96 2.70
CA SER A 66 -2.51 -12.78 3.77
C SER A 66 -2.83 -11.94 5.00
N ALA A 67 -1.90 -11.08 5.45
CA ALA A 67 -2.13 -10.24 6.63
C ALA A 67 -3.30 -9.26 6.44
N ILE A 68 -3.40 -8.63 5.26
CA ILE A 68 -4.52 -7.73 4.96
C ILE A 68 -5.84 -8.51 4.89
N LEU A 69 -5.84 -9.68 4.26
CA LEU A 69 -7.04 -10.51 4.16
C LEU A 69 -7.52 -10.96 5.54
N GLU A 70 -6.63 -11.41 6.40
CA GLU A 70 -6.94 -11.94 7.73
C GLU A 70 -7.40 -10.84 8.70
N GLU A 71 -6.74 -9.67 8.71
CA GLU A 71 -7.07 -8.60 9.66
C GLU A 71 -8.22 -7.71 9.18
N HIS A 72 -8.37 -7.48 7.87
CA HIS A 72 -9.31 -6.50 7.31
C HIS A 72 -10.39 -7.10 6.42
N TYR A 73 -10.35 -8.41 6.13
CA TYR A 73 -11.31 -9.09 5.26
C TYR A 73 -11.44 -8.45 3.87
N VAL A 74 -10.34 -7.90 3.35
CA VAL A 74 -10.27 -7.25 2.03
C VAL A 74 -9.14 -7.84 1.21
N ILE A 75 -9.35 -7.98 -0.09
CA ILE A 75 -8.36 -8.52 -1.02
C ILE A 75 -7.53 -7.35 -1.57
N VAL A 76 -6.20 -7.48 -1.51
CA VAL A 76 -5.27 -6.60 -2.22
C VAL A 76 -5.34 -6.93 -3.70
N GLY A 77 -5.86 -6.02 -4.52
CA GLY A 77 -5.95 -6.25 -5.97
C GLY A 77 -4.62 -5.99 -6.69
N VAL A 78 -3.88 -4.98 -6.24
CA VAL A 78 -2.55 -4.65 -6.78
C VAL A 78 -1.60 -4.39 -5.62
N LEU A 79 -0.45 -5.07 -5.62
CA LEU A 79 0.67 -4.80 -4.73
C LEU A 79 1.85 -4.31 -5.55
N VAL A 80 2.36 -3.13 -5.20
CA VAL A 80 3.50 -2.48 -5.88
C VAL A 80 4.64 -2.40 -4.88
N ILE A 81 5.78 -2.97 -5.23
CA ILE A 81 7.01 -2.91 -4.42
C ILE A 81 7.96 -1.91 -5.10
N VAL A 82 8.44 -0.94 -4.33
CA VAL A 82 9.25 0.19 -4.79
C VAL A 82 10.45 0.40 -3.88
N ASP A 83 11.43 1.16 -4.36
CA ASP A 83 12.55 1.61 -3.56
C ASP A 83 12.13 2.59 -2.44
N PRO A 84 12.93 2.73 -1.37
CA PRO A 84 12.72 3.74 -0.34
C PRO A 84 12.66 5.17 -0.88
N GLY A 85 11.73 5.97 -0.35
CA GLY A 85 11.52 7.38 -0.72
C GLY A 85 10.51 7.65 -1.85
N VAL A 86 9.89 6.61 -2.41
CA VAL A 86 8.86 6.73 -3.47
C VAL A 86 7.49 7.13 -2.92
N VAL A 87 7.13 6.71 -1.70
CA VAL A 87 5.88 7.10 -1.03
C VAL A 87 6.04 8.54 -0.51
N PRO A 88 5.32 9.52 -1.10
CA PRO A 88 5.48 10.91 -0.73
C PRO A 88 4.88 11.17 0.66
N VAL A 89 5.71 11.69 1.56
CA VAL A 89 5.30 12.15 2.90
C VAL A 89 5.61 13.63 3.03
N ASN A 90 4.62 14.42 3.45
CA ASN A 90 4.81 15.87 3.58
C ASN A 90 5.61 16.23 4.86
N SER A 91 5.91 17.52 5.03
CA SER A 91 6.68 18.02 6.18
C SER A 91 6.01 17.81 7.55
N ARG A 92 4.73 17.42 7.59
CA ARG A 92 3.98 17.07 8.81
C ARG A 92 3.93 15.57 9.07
N GLY A 93 4.56 14.74 8.23
CA GLY A 93 4.49 13.28 8.33
C GLY A 93 3.22 12.68 7.72
N GLU A 94 2.45 13.44 6.94
CA GLU A 94 1.22 12.94 6.30
C GLU A 94 1.56 12.35 4.92
N LYS A 95 1.14 11.12 4.70
CA LYS A 95 1.27 10.44 3.40
C LYS A 95 0.39 11.12 2.36
N GLN A 96 0.96 11.51 1.23
CA GLN A 96 0.26 12.14 0.12
C GLN A 96 -0.30 11.06 -0.84
N ARG A 97 -1.23 10.23 -0.33
CA ARG A 97 -1.79 9.06 -1.05
C ARG A 97 -2.37 9.40 -2.42
N MET A 98 -3.01 10.56 -2.53
CA MET A 98 -3.56 11.02 -3.81
C MET A 98 -2.47 11.32 -4.84
N HIS A 99 -1.36 11.93 -4.42
CA HIS A 99 -0.21 12.16 -5.30
C HIS A 99 0.43 10.84 -5.75
N LEU A 100 0.59 9.90 -4.82
CA LEU A 100 1.08 8.56 -5.15
C LEU A 100 0.15 7.81 -6.12
N ARG A 101 -1.17 7.91 -5.90
CA ARG A 101 -2.18 7.35 -6.78
C ARG A 101 -2.09 7.95 -8.17
N ASP A 102 -1.94 9.26 -8.30
CA ASP A 102 -1.82 9.93 -9.59
C ASP A 102 -0.57 9.44 -10.33
N GLY A 103 0.55 9.28 -9.63
CA GLY A 103 1.77 8.67 -10.16
C GLY A 103 1.55 7.22 -10.64
N PHE A 104 0.86 6.40 -9.85
CA PHE A 104 0.48 5.04 -10.24
C PHE A 104 -0.40 5.00 -11.49
N VAL A 105 -1.46 5.83 -11.54
CA VAL A 105 -2.41 5.88 -12.67
C VAL A 105 -1.76 6.40 -13.95
N SER A 106 -0.75 7.27 -13.82
CA SER A 106 -0.01 7.84 -14.94
C SER A 106 1.24 7.05 -15.34
N ASP A 107 1.45 5.86 -14.76
CA ASP A 107 2.59 4.98 -15.04
C ASP A 107 3.95 5.66 -14.77
N GLN A 108 4.02 6.48 -13.71
CA GLN A 108 5.21 7.24 -13.31
C GLN A 108 5.98 6.61 -12.13
N LEU A 109 5.45 5.53 -11.55
CA LEU A 109 6.19 4.77 -10.56
C LEU A 109 7.22 3.88 -11.27
N ASP A 110 8.41 3.74 -10.70
CA ASP A 110 9.44 2.79 -11.14
C ASP A 110 9.50 1.61 -10.15
N PRO A 111 8.65 0.59 -10.31
CA PRO A 111 8.54 -0.49 -9.34
C PRO A 111 9.64 -1.53 -9.52
N ILE A 112 10.14 -2.03 -8.39
CA ILE A 112 10.94 -3.26 -8.33
C ILE A 112 10.08 -4.43 -8.82
N PHE A 113 8.80 -4.47 -8.38
CA PHE A 113 7.88 -5.54 -8.73
C PHE A 113 6.41 -5.10 -8.61
N VAL A 114 5.53 -5.66 -9.45
CA VAL A 114 4.08 -5.48 -9.39
C VAL A 114 3.38 -6.84 -9.40
N ALA A 115 2.56 -7.11 -8.36
CA ALA A 115 1.68 -8.27 -8.29
C ALA A 115 0.22 -7.86 -8.53
N TYR A 116 -0.46 -8.59 -9.42
CA TYR A 116 -1.89 -8.51 -9.66
C TYR A 116 -2.56 -9.75 -9.09
N ASN A 117 -3.38 -9.58 -8.05
CA ASN A 117 -4.19 -10.68 -7.52
C ASN A 117 -5.58 -10.59 -8.16
N MET A 118 -5.80 -11.41 -9.20
CA MET A 118 -7.09 -11.57 -9.90
C MET A 118 -7.84 -12.79 -9.37
#